data_AF-A0A9X2G6K7-F1
#
_entry.id   AF-A0A9X2G6K7-F1
#
_cell.length_a   1.000
_cell.length_b   1.000
_cell.length_c   1.000
_cell.angle_alpha   90.00
_cell.angle_beta   90.00
_cell.angle_gamma   90.00
#
_symmetry.space_group_name_H-M   'P 1'
#
loop_
_entity.id
_entity.type
_entity.pdbx_description
1 polymer ?
#
loop_
_entity_poly.entity_id
_entity_poly.type
_entity_poly.pdbx_seq_one_letter_code
_entity_poly.pdbx_strand_id
1 'polypeptide(L)'
;MYAGANAAPLLTVTDKAYQAGDIALITRGAAARFDNVKVDPEINPAEGRAVTATSSYDGDGWSPQGAVDGERGSVTGRMGWSSHSGLTTDHTESITVDLGATKPISRVDLYPRADAGNVGRGFPVDFTVQVFGRQVHLDDRGHAYGFHHTRRGRADVPSPDDRCTLREGRGHQAGP
;
A
#
# COMPACT_ATOMS: atom_id res chain seq x y z
N MET A 1 0.47 22.74 22.39
CA MET A 1 1.52 23.48 23.14
C MET A 1 1.35 23.22 24.63
N TYR A 2 2.45 23.02 25.35
CA TYR A 2 2.49 22.78 26.79
C TYR A 2 3.42 23.81 27.44
N ALA A 3 3.13 24.25 28.67
CA ALA A 3 3.98 25.19 29.40
C ALA A 3 4.05 24.84 30.89
N GLY A 4 5.26 24.94 31.46
CA GLY A 4 5.52 24.85 32.91
C GLY A 4 5.62 23.44 33.50
N ALA A 5 6.10 23.35 34.74
CA ALA A 5 6.04 22.13 35.54
C ALA A 5 4.56 21.90 35.89
N ASN A 6 3.97 20.80 35.40
CA ASN A 6 2.53 20.50 35.30
C ASN A 6 1.85 20.99 34.01
N ALA A 7 2.46 20.64 32.88
CA ALA A 7 1.99 20.93 31.53
C ALA A 7 0.56 20.41 31.23
N ALA A 8 -0.43 21.30 31.27
CA ALA A 8 -1.76 21.07 30.66
C ALA A 8 -1.75 21.52 29.18
N PRO A 9 -2.48 20.83 28.27
CA PRO A 9 -2.53 21.22 26.86
C PRO A 9 -3.25 22.57 26.71
N LEU A 10 -2.56 23.58 26.18
CA LEU A 10 -3.14 24.92 25.96
C LEU A 10 -4.02 25.02 24.70
N LEU A 11 -3.80 24.12 23.73
CA LEU A 11 -4.59 24.06 22.52
C LEU A 11 -4.59 22.63 21.99
N THR A 12 -5.78 22.06 21.85
CA THR A 12 -6.04 20.84 21.10
C THR A 12 -6.93 21.23 19.93
N VAL A 13 -6.40 21.14 18.71
CA VAL A 13 -7.21 21.27 17.49
C VAL A 13 -7.53 19.86 17.02
N THR A 14 -8.80 19.48 17.08
CA THR A 14 -9.30 18.24 16.48
C THR A 14 -10.24 18.63 15.35
N ASP A 15 -9.75 18.59 14.13
CA ASP A 15 -10.61 18.70 12.95
C ASP A 15 -10.89 17.30 12.41
N LYS A 16 -12.11 16.80 12.63
CA LYS A 16 -12.53 15.47 12.17
C LYS A 16 -12.93 15.46 10.68
N ALA A 17 -13.02 16.62 10.03
CA ALA A 17 -13.53 16.77 8.67
C ALA A 17 -12.41 16.96 7.63
N TYR A 18 -11.20 17.35 8.05
CA TYR A 18 -10.09 17.61 7.12
C TYR A 18 -9.22 16.36 6.90
N GLN A 19 -9.13 15.92 5.64
CA GLN A 19 -8.32 14.76 5.21
C GLN A 19 -6.95 15.16 4.61
N ALA A 20 -6.71 16.46 4.32
CA ALA A 20 -5.43 16.99 3.83
C ALA A 20 -5.35 18.54 3.90
N GLY A 21 -4.19 19.11 4.25
CA GLY A 21 -3.91 20.56 4.20
C GLY A 21 -2.63 20.99 4.95
N ASP A 22 -2.21 22.24 4.77
CA ASP A 22 -1.04 22.83 5.42
C ASP A 22 -1.40 23.43 6.80
N ILE A 23 -0.55 23.22 7.80
CA ILE A 23 -0.60 23.97 9.07
C ILE A 23 0.27 25.22 8.92
N ALA A 24 -0.34 26.41 8.94
CA ALA A 24 0.38 27.68 8.84
C ALA A 24 0.37 28.45 10.18
N LEU A 25 1.51 29.06 10.53
CA LEU A 25 1.66 29.95 11.68
C LEU A 25 2.16 31.33 11.22
N ILE A 26 1.41 32.40 11.51
CA ILE A 26 1.79 33.78 11.15
C ILE A 26 2.21 34.52 12.43
N THR A 27 3.49 34.91 12.51
CA THR A 27 4.07 35.48 13.73
C THR A 27 4.19 37.02 13.72
N ARG A 28 3.86 37.69 12.60
CA ARG A 28 3.83 39.16 12.41
C ARG A 28 4.99 39.92 13.10
N GLY A 29 6.21 39.41 12.98
CA GLY A 29 7.44 40.05 13.50
C GLY A 29 8.07 39.37 14.73
N ALA A 30 7.42 38.35 15.29
CA ALA A 30 7.99 37.52 16.37
C ALA A 30 8.69 36.26 15.82
N ALA A 31 9.73 35.79 16.53
CA ALA A 31 10.32 34.47 16.27
C ALA A 31 9.45 33.36 16.90
N ALA A 32 9.15 32.31 16.15
CA ALA A 32 8.56 31.09 16.68
C ALA A 32 9.64 30.01 16.78
N ARG A 33 9.70 29.34 17.92
CA ARG A 33 10.50 28.14 18.12
C ARG A 33 9.56 26.94 18.25
N PHE A 34 9.82 25.92 17.43
CA PHE A 34 9.10 24.67 17.45
C PHE A 34 10.00 23.61 18.07
N ASP A 35 9.73 23.26 19.32
CA ASP A 35 10.36 22.13 19.98
C ASP A 35 9.35 20.97 19.99
N ASN A 36 9.79 19.77 19.59
CA ASN A 36 8.98 18.54 19.57
C ASN A 36 7.72 18.57 18.68
N VAL A 37 7.79 19.13 17.46
CA VAL A 37 6.69 19.02 16.48
C VAL A 37 6.69 17.63 15.84
N LYS A 38 5.57 16.92 15.98
CA LYS A 38 5.27 15.67 15.25
C LYS A 38 4.07 15.91 14.34
N VAL A 39 4.28 15.80 13.03
CA VAL A 39 3.21 15.72 12.02
C VAL A 39 3.07 14.24 11.70
N ASP A 40 1.96 13.64 12.12
CA ASP A 40 1.70 12.20 11.95
C ASP A 40 0.87 11.95 10.67
N PRO A 41 0.99 10.75 10.10
CA PRO A 41 1.43 10.56 8.71
C PRO A 41 0.27 10.03 7.84
N GLU A 42 0.52 9.93 6.54
CA GLU A 42 -0.33 9.26 5.55
C GLU A 42 -1.14 8.09 6.15
N ILE A 43 -2.48 8.20 6.15
CA ILE A 43 -3.37 7.10 6.56
C ILE A 43 -3.03 5.90 5.66
N ASN A 44 -2.60 4.78 6.24
CA ASN A 44 -2.31 3.58 5.46
C ASN A 44 -3.62 3.05 4.84
N PRO A 45 -3.83 3.17 3.51
CA PRO A 45 -5.08 2.76 2.90
C PRO A 45 -5.30 1.24 2.91
N ALA A 46 -4.23 0.48 3.11
CA ALA A 46 -4.22 -0.98 3.14
C ALA A 46 -4.58 -1.54 4.53
N GLU A 47 -4.49 -0.77 5.60
CA GLU A 47 -4.70 -1.30 6.95
C GLU A 47 -6.12 -1.87 7.13
N GLY A 48 -6.19 -3.10 7.63
CA GLY A 48 -7.43 -3.86 7.82
C GLY A 48 -8.16 -4.26 6.53
N ARG A 49 -7.54 -4.12 5.36
CA ARG A 49 -8.14 -4.49 4.07
C ARG A 49 -8.17 -6.00 3.85
N ALA A 50 -9.02 -6.42 2.91
CA ALA A 50 -9.07 -7.81 2.49
C ALA A 50 -7.78 -8.18 1.75
N VAL A 51 -7.28 -9.39 2.02
CA VAL A 51 -6.03 -9.91 1.46
C VAL A 51 -6.29 -11.26 0.83
N THR A 52 -5.74 -11.49 -0.35
CA THR A 52 -5.62 -12.81 -0.98
C THR A 52 -4.15 -13.10 -1.26
N ALA A 53 -3.76 -14.37 -1.18
CA ALA A 53 -2.39 -14.78 -1.46
C ALA A 53 -2.40 -16.05 -2.32
N THR A 54 -1.33 -16.27 -3.09
CA THR A 54 -1.13 -17.53 -3.85
C THR A 54 -1.09 -18.74 -2.93
N SER A 55 -0.47 -18.58 -1.76
CA SER A 55 -0.51 -19.52 -0.65
C SER A 55 -0.39 -18.79 0.67
N SER A 56 -0.76 -19.45 1.76
CA SER A 56 -0.61 -18.90 3.10
C SER A 56 -0.39 -19.99 4.13
N TYR A 57 0.46 -19.70 5.10
CA TYR A 57 0.55 -20.46 6.32
C TYR A 57 -0.34 -19.80 7.38
N ASP A 58 -1.41 -20.50 7.76
CA ASP A 58 -2.46 -19.98 8.64
C ASP A 58 -2.37 -20.66 10.01
N GLY A 59 -1.37 -20.26 10.81
CA GLY A 59 -1.06 -20.87 12.09
C GLY A 59 0.08 -20.13 12.80
N ASP A 60 0.21 -20.35 14.11
CA ASP A 60 1.31 -19.77 14.92
C ASP A 60 1.47 -18.24 14.82
N GLY A 61 0.36 -17.54 14.60
CA GLY A 61 0.32 -16.07 14.44
C GLY A 61 0.57 -15.58 13.01
N TRP A 62 0.76 -16.48 12.05
CA TRP A 62 0.80 -16.18 10.62
C TRP A 62 -0.61 -16.21 10.01
N SER A 63 -0.89 -15.25 9.14
CA SER A 63 -2.10 -15.22 8.30
C SER A 63 -1.93 -14.20 7.17
N PRO A 64 -2.75 -14.22 6.10
CA PRO A 64 -2.74 -13.18 5.07
C PRO A 64 -3.02 -11.79 5.66
N GLN A 65 -3.92 -11.72 6.64
CA GLN A 65 -4.29 -10.48 7.30
C GLN A 65 -3.11 -9.85 8.06
N GLY A 66 -2.14 -10.65 8.50
CA GLY A 66 -0.91 -10.15 9.13
C GLY A 66 -0.08 -9.22 8.23
N ALA A 67 -0.30 -9.19 6.92
CA ALA A 67 0.36 -8.22 6.03
C ALA A 67 -0.21 -6.79 6.12
N VAL A 68 -1.41 -6.62 6.69
CA VAL A 68 -2.15 -5.36 6.69
C VAL A 68 -2.76 -5.02 8.05
N ASP A 69 -2.32 -5.67 9.12
CA ASP A 69 -2.92 -5.53 10.46
C ASP A 69 -2.37 -4.33 11.26
N GLY A 70 -1.43 -3.57 10.67
CA GLY A 70 -0.79 -2.41 11.28
C GLY A 70 0.38 -2.75 12.21
N GLU A 71 0.66 -4.04 12.46
CA GLU A 71 1.86 -4.48 13.17
C GLU A 71 3.06 -4.49 12.22
N ARG A 72 4.19 -3.93 12.66
CA ARG A 72 5.41 -3.82 11.85
C ARG A 72 6.51 -4.76 12.32
N GLY A 73 6.39 -5.29 13.54
CA GLY A 73 7.23 -6.35 14.07
C GLY A 73 6.61 -7.73 13.89
N SER A 74 7.30 -8.74 14.42
CA SER A 74 6.72 -10.08 14.60
C SER A 74 6.56 -10.31 16.09
N VAL A 75 5.32 -10.34 16.57
CA VAL A 75 4.98 -10.56 17.98
C VAL A 75 4.10 -11.79 18.12
N THR A 76 4.04 -12.37 19.32
CA THR A 76 3.23 -13.57 19.58
C THR A 76 1.79 -13.37 19.13
N GLY A 77 1.32 -14.23 18.22
CA GLY A 77 -0.03 -14.18 17.64
C GLY A 77 -0.20 -13.20 16.47
N ARG A 78 0.81 -12.38 16.14
CA ARG A 78 0.83 -11.43 15.02
C ARG A 78 2.22 -11.40 14.40
N MET A 79 2.51 -12.41 13.60
CA MET A 79 3.84 -12.62 13.02
C MET A 79 4.02 -11.96 11.65
N GLY A 80 2.90 -11.62 11.00
CA GLY A 80 2.83 -11.17 9.62
C GLY A 80 2.20 -12.23 8.71
N TRP A 81 2.60 -12.23 7.45
CA TRP A 81 2.23 -13.25 6.46
C TRP A 81 3.44 -14.07 6.02
N SER A 82 3.23 -15.37 5.78
CA SER A 82 4.19 -16.28 5.16
C SER A 82 3.48 -17.15 4.15
N SER A 83 4.13 -17.41 3.02
CA SER A 83 3.68 -18.41 2.05
C SER A 83 3.76 -19.84 2.61
N HIS A 84 3.06 -20.78 1.97
CA HIS A 84 3.03 -22.20 2.35
C HIS A 84 3.12 -23.19 1.17
N SER A 85 3.49 -22.73 -0.03
CA SER A 85 3.90 -23.59 -1.14
C SER A 85 5.41 -23.59 -1.32
N GLY A 86 5.93 -24.62 -2.01
CA GLY A 86 7.31 -24.63 -2.52
C GLY A 86 8.40 -24.34 -1.48
N LEU A 87 8.22 -24.79 -0.23
CA LEU A 87 8.99 -24.37 0.96
C LEU A 87 10.51 -24.62 0.90
N THR A 88 10.99 -25.38 -0.09
CA THR A 88 12.39 -25.80 -0.23
C THR A 88 13.06 -25.27 -1.49
N THR A 89 12.36 -24.49 -2.32
CA THR A 89 12.86 -23.99 -3.60
C THR A 89 12.36 -22.58 -3.85
N ASP A 90 13.20 -21.72 -4.39
CA ASP A 90 12.79 -20.38 -4.79
C ASP A 90 11.69 -20.45 -5.87
N HIS A 91 10.61 -19.73 -5.64
CA HIS A 91 9.48 -19.61 -6.56
C HIS A 91 8.73 -18.30 -6.31
N THR A 92 7.90 -17.91 -7.27
CA THR A 92 7.10 -16.69 -7.17
C THR A 92 5.86 -16.93 -6.31
N GLU A 93 5.72 -16.13 -5.26
CA GLU A 93 4.51 -16.01 -4.44
C GLU A 93 3.97 -14.57 -4.55
N SER A 94 2.67 -14.40 -4.36
CA SER A 94 2.05 -13.08 -4.36
C SER A 94 1.04 -12.93 -3.23
N ILE A 95 0.94 -11.69 -2.76
CA ILE A 95 -0.08 -11.20 -1.84
C ILE A 95 -0.74 -9.99 -2.49
N THR A 96 -2.07 -9.99 -2.49
CA THR A 96 -2.91 -8.96 -3.12
C THR A 96 -3.79 -8.35 -2.06
N VAL A 97 -3.77 -7.02 -1.96
CA VAL A 97 -4.61 -6.27 -1.02
C VAL A 97 -5.70 -5.55 -1.81
N ASP A 98 -6.96 -5.79 -1.45
CA ASP A 98 -8.09 -5.04 -1.99
C ASP A 98 -8.34 -3.77 -1.17
N LEU A 99 -7.97 -2.63 -1.74
CA LEU A 99 -8.14 -1.31 -1.11
C LEU A 99 -9.61 -0.85 -1.02
N GLY A 100 -10.55 -1.59 -1.61
CA GLY A 100 -12.00 -1.34 -1.61
C GLY A 100 -12.46 -0.22 -2.53
N ALA A 101 -11.55 0.64 -2.99
CA ALA A 101 -11.77 1.69 -3.98
C ALA A 101 -10.44 2.08 -4.63
N THR A 102 -10.49 2.76 -5.78
CA THR A 102 -9.30 3.38 -6.36
C THR A 102 -8.75 4.42 -5.39
N LYS A 103 -7.50 4.24 -4.95
CA LYS A 103 -6.80 5.15 -4.03
C LYS A 103 -5.44 5.52 -4.62
N PRO A 104 -4.98 6.77 -4.47
CA PRO A 104 -3.60 7.11 -4.78
C PRO A 104 -2.67 6.36 -3.82
N ILE A 105 -1.59 5.80 -4.36
CA ILE A 105 -0.54 5.12 -3.58
C ILE A 105 0.78 5.78 -3.96
N SER A 106 1.47 6.35 -2.97
CA SER A 106 2.75 7.01 -3.17
C SER A 106 3.94 6.15 -2.71
N ARG A 107 3.67 5.19 -1.83
CA ARG A 107 4.67 4.41 -1.11
C ARG A 107 4.14 3.02 -0.77
N VAL A 108 5.05 2.04 -0.76
CA VAL A 108 4.83 0.70 -0.22
C VAL A 108 5.99 0.39 0.71
N ASP A 109 5.68 0.09 1.96
CA ASP A 109 6.65 -0.37 2.95
C ASP A 109 6.46 -1.86 3.19
N LEU A 110 7.55 -2.63 3.08
CA LEU A 110 7.58 -4.06 3.41
C LEU A 110 8.47 -4.27 4.62
N TYR A 111 7.96 -4.96 5.63
CA TYR A 111 8.69 -5.26 6.86
C TYR A 111 9.06 -6.74 6.87
N PRO A 112 10.34 -7.10 7.07
CA PRO A 112 10.71 -8.49 7.23
C PRO A 112 10.23 -9.05 8.56
N ARG A 113 10.17 -10.38 8.64
CA ARG A 113 10.05 -11.13 9.89
C ARG A 113 11.06 -10.61 10.93
N ALA A 114 10.62 -10.39 12.17
CA ALA A 114 11.42 -9.69 13.18
C ALA A 114 11.49 -10.38 14.56
N ASP A 115 11.03 -11.63 14.70
CA ASP A 115 11.16 -12.39 15.95
C ASP A 115 12.59 -12.89 16.18
N ALA A 116 12.92 -13.04 17.47
CA ALA A 116 14.25 -13.45 17.91
C ALA A 116 14.68 -14.78 17.28
N GLY A 117 15.88 -14.79 16.68
CA GLY A 117 16.44 -15.96 16.01
C GLY A 117 16.00 -16.16 14.55
N ASN A 118 15.01 -15.41 14.06
CA ASN A 118 14.51 -15.52 12.68
C ASN A 118 14.44 -14.17 11.94
N VAL A 119 15.12 -13.14 12.44
CA VAL A 119 15.09 -11.80 11.84
C VAL A 119 15.52 -11.85 10.38
N GLY A 120 14.69 -11.32 9.48
CA GLY A 120 14.92 -11.32 8.04
C GLY A 120 14.68 -12.66 7.34
N ARG A 121 14.44 -13.75 8.07
CA ARG A 121 14.27 -15.08 7.50
C ARG A 121 13.02 -15.14 6.64
N GLY A 122 13.19 -15.55 5.38
CA GLY A 122 12.10 -15.65 4.42
C GLY A 122 11.70 -14.32 3.77
N PHE A 123 12.44 -13.23 4.00
CA PHE A 123 12.20 -11.99 3.27
C PHE A 123 12.59 -12.16 1.78
N PRO A 124 11.76 -11.69 0.83
CA PRO A 124 12.05 -11.85 -0.58
C PRO A 124 13.36 -11.18 -0.99
N VAL A 125 14.18 -11.89 -1.77
CA VAL A 125 15.41 -11.33 -2.37
C VAL A 125 15.10 -10.43 -3.56
N ASP A 126 13.94 -10.60 -4.19
CA ASP A 126 13.41 -9.79 -5.28
C ASP A 126 11.88 -9.73 -5.18
N PHE A 127 11.28 -8.62 -5.63
CA PHE A 127 9.84 -8.44 -5.67
C PHE A 127 9.41 -7.42 -6.73
N THR A 128 8.16 -7.54 -7.18
CA THR A 128 7.51 -6.57 -8.07
C THR A 128 6.21 -6.08 -7.43
N VAL A 129 6.00 -4.76 -7.43
CA VAL A 129 4.71 -4.17 -7.04
C VAL A 129 3.85 -3.99 -8.28
N GLN A 130 2.66 -4.60 -8.27
CA GLN A 130 1.65 -4.44 -9.32
C GLN A 130 0.42 -3.73 -8.74
N VAL A 131 -0.16 -2.81 -9.53
CA VAL A 131 -1.37 -2.09 -9.15
C VAL A 131 -2.45 -2.34 -10.19
N PHE A 132 -3.67 -2.59 -9.72
CA PHE A 132 -4.84 -2.79 -10.57
C PHE A 132 -5.86 -1.72 -10.22
N GLY A 133 -6.08 -0.79 -11.15
CA GLY A 133 -7.16 0.18 -11.06
C GLY A 133 -8.33 -0.28 -11.91
N ARG A 134 -9.55 -0.17 -11.39
CA ARG A 134 -10.73 -0.26 -12.27
C ARG A 134 -10.83 1.04 -13.07
N GLN A 135 -10.24 1.08 -14.26
CA GLN A 135 -10.53 2.13 -15.23
C GLN A 135 -11.80 1.72 -15.97
N VAL A 136 -12.96 2.21 -15.54
CA VAL A 136 -14.18 2.08 -16.36
C VAL A 136 -14.04 3.08 -17.51
N HIS A 137 -13.59 2.63 -18.67
CA HIS A 137 -13.90 3.34 -19.91
C HIS A 137 -15.31 2.89 -20.29
N LEU A 138 -16.26 3.82 -20.32
CA LEU A 138 -17.49 3.63 -21.07
C LEU A 138 -17.10 3.88 -22.52
N ASP A 139 -17.27 2.91 -23.41
CA ASP A 139 -17.39 3.27 -24.83
C ASP A 139 -18.65 4.14 -25.01
N ASP A 140 -18.83 4.77 -26.17
CA ASP A 140 -20.04 5.55 -26.48
C ASP A 140 -21.35 4.71 -26.38
N ARG A 141 -21.24 3.41 -26.09
CA ARG A 141 -22.33 2.43 -25.91
C ARG A 141 -22.45 1.88 -24.48
N GLY A 142 -21.62 2.31 -23.53
CA GLY A 142 -21.67 1.95 -22.11
C GLY A 142 -21.02 0.62 -21.69
N HIS A 143 -20.14 0.01 -22.49
CA HIS A 143 -19.46 -1.24 -22.12
C HIS A 143 -18.14 -1.00 -21.37
N ALA A 144 -17.92 -1.72 -20.26
CA ALA A 144 -16.74 -1.59 -19.40
C ALA A 144 -15.66 -2.66 -19.72
N TYR A 145 -14.39 -2.23 -19.83
CA TYR A 145 -13.22 -3.11 -19.93
C TYR A 145 -12.16 -2.75 -18.87
N GLY A 146 -11.43 -3.74 -18.34
CA GLY A 146 -10.35 -3.54 -17.35
C GLY A 146 -8.97 -3.45 -18.00
N PHE A 147 -8.09 -2.58 -17.48
CA PHE A 147 -6.68 -2.46 -17.88
C PHE A 147 -5.76 -2.89 -16.74
N HIS A 148 -4.62 -3.51 -17.08
CA HIS A 148 -3.53 -3.82 -16.16
C HIS A 148 -2.36 -2.85 -16.41
N HIS A 149 -1.84 -2.18 -15.38
CA HIS A 149 -0.62 -1.37 -15.50
C HIS A 149 0.48 -1.96 -14.60
N THR A 150 1.58 -2.41 -15.21
CA THR A 150 2.79 -2.83 -14.50
C THR A 150 3.85 -1.75 -14.66
N ARG A 151 4.45 -1.27 -13.56
CA ARG A 151 5.71 -0.50 -13.63
C ARG A 151 6.84 -1.42 -13.21
N ARG A 152 7.72 -1.78 -14.15
CA ARG A 152 9.05 -2.30 -13.80
C ARG A 152 9.96 -1.11 -13.50
N GLY A 153 10.65 -1.13 -12.36
CA GLY A 153 11.65 -0.13 -12.05
C GLY A 153 12.91 -0.31 -12.90
N ARG A 154 13.02 0.42 -14.01
CA ARG A 154 14.32 0.79 -14.61
C ARG A 154 14.20 2.20 -15.20
N ALA A 155 15.15 3.05 -14.86
CA ALA A 155 15.17 4.45 -15.26
C ALA A 155 15.50 4.57 -16.75
N ASP A 156 14.51 4.86 -17.59
CA ASP A 156 14.71 5.32 -18.96
C ASP A 156 13.67 6.40 -19.31
N VAL A 157 14.14 7.39 -20.07
CA VAL A 157 13.47 8.65 -20.44
C VAL A 157 12.16 8.40 -21.21
N PRO A 158 11.07 9.17 -21.00
CA PRO A 158 9.81 8.92 -21.71
C PRO A 158 9.95 9.22 -23.20
N SER A 159 9.68 8.23 -24.05
CA SER A 159 9.49 8.42 -25.49
C SER A 159 8.03 8.83 -25.76
N PRO A 160 7.75 9.80 -26.66
CA PRO A 160 6.39 10.30 -26.91
C PRO A 160 5.46 9.31 -27.65
N ASP A 161 5.94 8.12 -28.00
CA ASP A 161 5.27 7.19 -28.92
C ASP A 161 4.87 5.84 -28.28
N ASP A 162 4.48 5.81 -27.00
CA ASP A 162 3.77 4.67 -26.40
C ASP A 162 2.35 4.55 -26.98
N ARG A 163 2.28 4.19 -28.26
CA ARG A 163 1.04 3.86 -28.97
C ARG A 163 0.60 2.47 -28.53
N CYS A 164 -0.43 2.44 -27.69
CA CYS A 164 -1.19 1.26 -27.31
C CYS A 164 -1.69 0.53 -28.57
N THR A 165 -1.09 -0.61 -28.92
CA THR A 165 -1.52 -1.41 -30.08
C THR A 165 -2.71 -2.29 -29.70
N LEU A 166 -3.89 -1.93 -30.20
CA LEU A 166 -5.08 -2.78 -30.19
C LEU A 166 -4.86 -3.99 -31.11
N ARG A 167 -4.86 -5.20 -30.56
CA ARG A 167 -4.95 -6.43 -31.37
C ARG A 167 -6.41 -6.89 -31.39
N GLU A 168 -7.12 -6.55 -32.46
CA GLU A 168 -8.49 -7.02 -32.71
C GLU A 168 -8.52 -8.56 -32.85
N GLY A 169 -9.21 -9.23 -31.92
CA GLY A 169 -9.58 -10.63 -32.07
C GLY A 169 -10.80 -10.76 -32.97
N ARG A 170 -10.59 -11.11 -34.25
CA ARG A 170 -11.68 -11.47 -35.17
C ARG A 170 -12.41 -12.72 -34.66
N GLY A 171 -13.64 -12.55 -34.17
CA GLY A 171 -14.57 -13.64 -33.91
C GLY A 171 -15.07 -14.24 -35.22
N HIS A 172 -14.76 -15.51 -35.46
CA HIS A 172 -15.34 -16.32 -36.53
C HIS A 172 -16.81 -16.63 -36.15
N GLN A 173 -17.78 -16.09 -36.88
CA GLN A 173 -19.14 -16.62 -36.86
C GLN A 173 -19.24 -17.73 -37.92
N ALA A 174 -19.62 -18.92 -37.47
CA ALA A 174 -20.09 -19.99 -38.33
C ALA A 174 -21.49 -19.62 -38.86
N GLY A 175 -21.77 -19.95 -40.13
CA GLY A 175 -23.13 -20.04 -40.64
C GLY A 175 -23.35 -21.42 -41.26
N PRO A 176 -24.43 -21.61 -42.03
CA PRO A 176 -25.79 -21.08 -41.86
C PRO A 176 -26.62 -21.87 -40.82
#